data_AF-A0A9P0LVD3-F1
#
_entry.id   AF-A0A9P0LVD3-F1
#
_cell.length_a   1.000
_cell.length_b   1.000
_cell.length_c   1.000
_cell.angle_alpha   90.00
_cell.angle_beta   90.00
_cell.angle_gamma   90.00
#
_symmetry.space_group_name_H-M   'P 1'
#
loop_
_entity.id
_entity.type
_entity.pdbx_description
1 polymer ?
#
loop_
_entity_poly.entity_id
_entity_poly.type
_entity_poly.pdbx_seq_one_letter_code
_entity_poly.pdbx_strand_id
1 'polypeptide(L)'
;MFMKMSLENLQLDYVDLYLIHFPIGTNYIEGYSRTPNDKAVLEKSDHIAIWKKMEEQVDAGRTKAIGLSNFNKRQVEKVLKNARIKPASLQVELHVLLQQKELVEFCQSNGIVVVAYSPLGSPGFNNFMQKHGFP
;
A
#
# COMPACT_ATOMS: atom_id res chain seq x y z
N MET A 1 15.94 3.65 0.10
CA MET A 1 16.42 2.59 1.02
C MET A 1 15.54 1.35 0.89
N PHE A 2 14.28 1.38 1.34
CA PHE A 2 13.39 0.21 1.33
C PHE A 2 13.26 -0.50 -0.03
N MET A 3 13.07 0.26 -1.11
CA MET A 3 12.94 -0.35 -2.45
C MET A 3 14.17 -1.18 -2.84
N LYS A 4 15.39 -0.70 -2.55
CA LYS A 4 16.63 -1.44 -2.86
C LYS A 4 16.75 -2.71 -2.02
N MET A 5 16.48 -2.59 -0.71
CA MET A 5 16.47 -3.74 0.20
C MET A 5 15.44 -4.80 -0.23
N SER A 6 14.25 -4.39 -0.69
CA SER A 6 13.25 -5.31 -1.23
C SER A 6 13.75 -6.03 -2.49
N LEU A 7 14.38 -5.31 -3.42
CA LEU A 7 14.96 -5.88 -4.62
C LEU A 7 16.09 -6.87 -4.32
N GLU A 8 16.99 -6.52 -3.41
CA GLU A 8 18.08 -7.40 -2.94
C GLU A 8 17.51 -8.69 -2.33
N ASN A 9 16.52 -8.59 -1.44
CA ASN A 9 15.89 -9.75 -0.81
C ASN A 9 15.15 -10.65 -1.81
N LEU A 10 14.55 -10.06 -2.85
CA LEU A 10 13.85 -10.79 -3.91
C LEU A 10 14.80 -11.28 -5.01
N GLN A 11 16.07 -10.85 -5.01
CA GLN A 11 17.04 -11.12 -6.06
C GLN A 11 16.56 -10.67 -7.45
N LEU A 12 15.98 -9.47 -7.50
CA LEU A 12 15.45 -8.86 -8.72
C LEU A 12 16.11 -7.52 -8.99
N ASP A 13 16.29 -7.20 -10.27
CA ASP A 13 16.74 -5.86 -10.69
C ASP A 13 15.60 -4.83 -10.64
N TYR A 14 14.36 -5.29 -10.84
CA TYR A 14 13.16 -4.47 -10.81
C TYR A 14 11.92 -5.29 -10.38
N VAL A 15 10.84 -4.61 -9.99
CA VAL A 15 9.49 -5.20 -9.83
C VAL A 15 8.48 -4.58 -10.80
N ASP A 16 7.46 -5.32 -11.21
CA ASP A 16 6.44 -4.74 -12.10
C ASP A 16 5.56 -3.70 -11.38
N LEU A 17 5.35 -3.82 -10.06
CA LEU A 17 4.51 -2.91 -9.28
C LEU A 17 5.06 -2.73 -7.85
N TYR A 18 5.14 -1.47 -7.41
CA TYR A 18 5.49 -1.11 -6.04
C TYR A 18 4.42 -0.21 -5.39
N LEU A 19 3.99 -0.54 -4.17
CA LEU A 19 2.85 0.12 -3.52
C LEU A 19 3.28 0.91 -2.28
N ILE A 20 2.65 2.06 -2.05
CA ILE A 20 2.58 2.62 -0.69
C ILE A 20 1.61 1.73 0.10
N HIS A 21 2.14 0.97 1.07
CA HIS A 21 1.38 -0.09 1.75
C HIS A 21 0.24 0.43 2.65
N PHE A 22 0.47 1.54 3.37
CA PHE A 22 -0.55 2.22 4.18
C PHE A 22 -0.44 3.74 4.02
N PRO A 23 -1.55 4.49 4.13
CA PRO A 23 -1.53 5.95 4.18
C PRO A 23 -1.05 6.52 5.52
N ILE A 24 -0.70 5.65 6.48
CA ILE A 24 -0.25 6.01 7.81
C ILE A 24 1.20 5.55 7.96
N GLY A 25 2.07 6.49 8.29
CA GLY A 25 3.48 6.30 8.55
C GLY A 25 3.75 6.09 10.02
N THR A 26 4.87 5.42 10.27
CA THR A 26 5.42 5.16 11.59
C THR A 26 6.88 5.53 11.57
N ASN A 27 7.45 5.81 12.73
CA ASN A 27 8.90 5.93 12.86
C ASN A 27 9.59 4.67 12.30
N TYR A 28 10.73 4.88 11.65
CA TYR A 28 11.57 3.76 11.23
C TYR A 28 12.27 3.16 12.44
N ILE A 29 12.12 1.85 12.62
CA ILE A 29 12.83 1.06 13.62
C ILE A 29 13.62 0.01 12.85
N GLU A 30 14.94 0.03 12.97
CA GLU A 30 15.82 -0.95 12.31
C GLU A 30 15.53 -2.37 12.81
N GLY A 31 15.47 -3.34 11.89
CA GLY A 31 15.17 -4.74 12.23
C GLY A 31 13.73 -5.01 12.67
N TYR A 32 12.82 -4.04 12.55
CA TYR A 32 11.46 -4.16 13.04
C TYR A 32 10.59 -5.09 12.18
N SER A 33 10.11 -6.16 12.81
CA SER A 33 8.93 -6.93 12.41
C SER A 33 7.79 -6.53 13.34
N ARG A 34 6.59 -6.25 12.80
CA ARG A 34 5.38 -5.96 13.59
C ARG A 34 5.22 -7.05 14.66
N THR A 35 5.34 -6.72 15.94
CA THR A 35 5.15 -7.66 17.07
C THR A 35 4.22 -7.02 18.10
N PRO A 36 3.54 -7.79 18.97
CA PRO A 36 2.58 -7.22 19.93
C PRO A 36 3.14 -6.19 20.94
N ASN A 37 4.45 -6.01 21.05
CA ASN A 37 5.12 -5.06 21.96
C ASN A 37 5.53 -3.74 21.27
N ASP A 38 4.74 -3.30 20.30
CA ASP A 38 5.12 -2.24 19.35
C ASP A 38 5.55 -0.92 20.02
N LYS A 39 6.82 -0.56 19.80
CA LYS A 39 7.38 0.79 20.01
C LYS A 39 7.10 1.75 18.85
N ALA A 40 6.30 1.31 17.87
CA ALA A 40 5.98 2.09 16.69
C ALA A 40 5.09 3.28 17.09
N VAL A 41 5.58 4.48 16.83
CA VAL A 41 4.85 5.72 17.04
C VAL A 41 4.36 6.22 15.70
N LEU A 42 3.10 6.63 15.66
CA LEU A 42 2.50 7.22 14.47
C LEU A 42 3.23 8.51 14.10
N GLU A 43 3.61 8.63 12.83
CA GLU A 43 4.23 9.82 12.29
C GLU A 43 3.31 10.49 11.27
N LYS A 44 3.39 11.83 11.25
CA LYS A 44 2.66 12.60 10.25
C LYS A 44 3.16 12.22 8.85
N SER A 45 2.23 11.75 8.03
CA SER A 45 2.55 11.29 6.68
C SER A 45 2.17 12.33 5.63
N ASP A 46 3.15 12.76 4.85
CA ASP A 46 2.90 13.57 3.65
C ASP A 46 2.82 12.68 2.41
N HIS A 47 1.59 12.33 2.02
CA HIS A 47 1.33 11.48 0.86
C HIS A 47 1.89 12.04 -0.44
N ILE A 48 1.95 13.37 -0.61
CA ILE A 48 2.46 13.97 -1.85
C ILE A 48 3.97 13.82 -1.90
N ALA A 49 4.67 14.16 -0.81
CA ALA A 49 6.11 14.01 -0.73
C ALA A 49 6.54 12.54 -0.92
N ILE A 50 5.82 11.59 -0.31
CA ILE A 50 6.07 10.15 -0.48
C ILE A 50 5.81 9.73 -1.92
N TRP A 51 4.71 10.18 -2.54
CA TRP A 51 4.40 9.85 -3.93
C TRP A 51 5.50 10.34 -4.89
N LYS A 52 6.07 11.53 -4.68
CA LYS A 52 7.23 12.00 -5.45
C LYS A 52 8.44 11.06 -5.34
N LYS A 53 8.67 10.49 -4.15
CA LYS A 53 9.72 9.46 -3.98
C LYS A 53 9.39 8.13 -4.66
N MET A 54 8.11 7.78 -4.82
CA MET A 54 7.68 6.63 -5.63
C MET A 54 7.97 6.87 -7.12
N GLU A 55 7.66 8.06 -7.62
CA GLU A 55 7.95 8.47 -9.00
C GLU A 55 9.45 8.36 -9.33
N GLU A 56 10.33 8.80 -8.42
CA GLU A 56 11.78 8.63 -8.54
C GLU A 56 12.22 7.15 -8.63
N GLN A 57 11.45 6.20 -8.08
CA GLN A 57 11.78 4.77 -8.21
C GLN A 57 11.49 4.25 -9.62
N VAL A 58 10.46 4.79 -10.28
CA VAL A 58 10.16 4.48 -11.68
C VAL A 58 11.25 5.04 -12.58
N ASP A 59 11.59 6.33 -12.42
CA ASP A 59 12.62 6.97 -13.25
C ASP A 59 13.98 6.27 -13.13
N ALA A 60 14.28 5.71 -11.95
CA ALA A 60 15.49 4.96 -11.71
C ALA A 60 15.44 3.48 -12.15
N GLY A 61 14.37 3.05 -12.84
CA GLY A 61 14.23 1.71 -13.40
C GLY A 61 13.96 0.59 -12.37
N ARG A 62 13.71 0.93 -11.09
CA ARG A 62 13.53 -0.06 -10.01
C ARG A 62 12.13 -0.66 -9.98
N THR A 63 11.14 0.03 -10.55
CA THR A 63 9.78 -0.48 -10.70
C THR A 63 9.17 0.01 -11.99
N LYS A 64 8.35 -0.83 -12.66
CA LYS A 64 7.65 -0.41 -13.89
C LYS A 64 6.39 0.41 -13.60
N ALA A 65 5.70 0.10 -12.50
CA ALA A 65 4.50 0.81 -12.07
C ALA A 65 4.52 1.08 -10.57
N ILE A 66 3.74 2.08 -10.15
CA ILE A 66 3.55 2.45 -8.75
C ILE A 66 2.07 2.58 -8.43
N GLY A 67 1.69 2.23 -7.20
CA GLY A 67 0.31 2.24 -6.76
C GLY A 67 0.14 2.49 -5.27
N LEU A 68 -1.10 2.36 -4.81
CA LEU A 68 -1.51 2.64 -3.45
C LEU A 68 -2.13 1.38 -2.82
N SER A 69 -2.06 1.26 -1.49
CA SER A 69 -2.79 0.25 -0.74
C SER A 69 -3.38 0.83 0.54
N ASN A 70 -4.63 0.45 0.85
CA ASN A 70 -5.38 0.94 2.02
C ASN A 70 -5.67 2.45 2.01
N PHE A 71 -5.63 3.11 0.85
CA PHE A 71 -5.99 4.52 0.69
C PHE A 71 -7.50 4.66 0.48
N ASN A 72 -8.11 5.65 1.13
CA ASN A 72 -9.51 6.03 0.87
C ASN A 72 -9.64 6.96 -0.34
N LYS A 73 -10.87 7.16 -0.83
CA LYS A 73 -11.17 8.00 -2.01
C LYS A 73 -10.51 9.38 -1.96
N ARG A 74 -10.64 10.11 -0.84
CA ARG A 74 -10.08 11.46 -0.67
C ARG A 74 -8.55 11.47 -0.77
N GLN A 75 -7.89 10.45 -0.21
CA GLN A 75 -6.43 10.33 -0.26
C GLN A 75 -5.95 9.96 -1.68
N VAL A 76 -6.63 9.03 -2.34
CA VAL A 76 -6.34 8.68 -3.76
C VAL A 76 -6.51 9.91 -4.65
N GLU A 77 -7.60 10.67 -4.49
CA GLU A 77 -7.85 11.90 -5.25
C GLU A 77 -6.74 12.94 -5.01
N LYS A 78 -6.29 13.10 -3.77
CA LYS A 78 -5.18 14.01 -3.42
C LYS A 78 -3.88 13.62 -4.14
N VAL A 79 -3.54 12.33 -4.13
CA VAL A 79 -2.35 11.83 -4.85
C VAL A 79 -2.51 12.05 -6.35
N LEU A 80 -3.65 11.65 -6.93
CA LEU A 80 -3.94 11.75 -8.35
C LEU A 80 -3.80 13.18 -8.88
N LYS A 81 -4.30 14.18 -8.15
CA LYS A 81 -4.19 15.61 -8.51
C LYS A 81 -2.75 16.15 -8.54
N ASN A 82 -1.81 15.48 -7.88
CA ASN A 82 -0.42 15.94 -7.73
C ASN A 82 0.60 15.00 -8.39
N ALA A 83 0.13 13.94 -9.04
CA ALA A 83 0.94 12.90 -9.65
C ALA A 83 1.41 13.29 -11.05
N ARG A 84 2.72 13.19 -11.30
CA ARG A 84 3.31 13.14 -12.65
C ARG A 84 3.08 11.76 -13.25
N ILE A 85 3.29 10.70 -12.46
CA ILE A 85 2.97 9.32 -12.82
C ILE A 85 1.74 8.91 -12.03
N LYS A 86 0.61 8.70 -12.71
CA LYS A 86 -0.66 8.32 -12.06
C LYS A 86 -0.50 6.97 -11.34
N PRO A 87 -1.19 6.75 -10.19
CA PRO A 87 -1.25 5.43 -9.57
C PRO A 87 -1.82 4.42 -10.56
N ALA A 88 -1.07 3.36 -10.84
CA ALA A 88 -1.53 2.30 -11.74
C ALA A 88 -2.58 1.41 -11.07
N SER A 89 -2.51 1.26 -9.75
CA SER A 89 -3.43 0.43 -8.99
C SER A 89 -3.74 0.94 -7.58
N LEU A 90 -4.87 0.48 -7.06
CA LEU A 90 -5.25 0.56 -5.66
C LEU A 90 -5.55 -0.86 -5.13
N GLN A 91 -4.76 -1.32 -4.16
CA GLN A 91 -4.97 -2.61 -3.50
C GLN A 91 -5.70 -2.41 -2.15
N VAL A 92 -6.92 -2.95 -2.02
CA VAL A 92 -7.79 -2.77 -0.84
C VAL A 92 -8.53 -4.06 -0.47
N GLU A 93 -9.03 -4.16 0.77
CA GLU A 93 -9.89 -5.26 1.19
C GLU A 93 -11.16 -5.24 0.38
N LEU A 94 -11.44 -6.28 -0.40
CA LEU A 94 -12.62 -6.31 -1.23
C LEU A 94 -13.12 -7.73 -1.40
N HIS A 95 -14.34 -7.96 -0.96
CA HIS A 95 -15.02 -9.25 -1.04
C HIS A 95 -16.54 -9.05 -1.06
N VAL A 96 -17.30 -10.13 -1.15
CA VAL A 96 -18.77 -10.07 -1.29
C VAL A 96 -19.48 -9.31 -0.16
N LEU A 97 -18.88 -9.29 1.04
CA LEU A 97 -19.37 -8.56 2.23
C LEU A 97 -18.84 -7.11 2.35
N LEU A 98 -17.78 -6.75 1.60
CA LEU A 98 -17.19 -5.41 1.59
C LEU A 98 -16.80 -5.04 0.15
N GLN A 99 -17.81 -4.68 -0.65
CA GLN A 99 -17.64 -4.53 -2.11
C GLN A 99 -16.99 -3.21 -2.52
N GLN A 100 -16.99 -2.20 -1.65
CA GLN A 100 -16.39 -0.88 -1.88
C GLN A 100 -16.80 -0.19 -3.21
N LYS A 101 -18.07 -0.34 -3.63
CA LYS A 101 -18.57 0.08 -4.97
C LYS A 101 -18.13 1.48 -5.39
N GLU A 102 -18.35 2.48 -4.53
CA GLU A 102 -18.00 3.88 -4.83
C GLU A 102 -16.49 4.06 -5.07
N LEU A 103 -15.65 3.41 -4.28
CA LEU A 103 -14.19 3.48 -4.43
C LEU A 103 -13.75 2.77 -5.70
N VAL A 104 -14.37 1.64 -6.03
CA VAL A 104 -14.09 0.87 -7.26
C VAL A 104 -14.43 1.70 -8.49
N GLU A 105 -15.63 2.26 -8.55
CA GLU A 105 -16.09 3.12 -9.65
C GLU A 105 -15.21 4.36 -9.78
N PHE A 106 -14.82 4.99 -8.67
CA PHE A 106 -13.90 6.11 -8.67
C PHE A 106 -12.52 5.73 -9.25
N CYS A 107 -11.96 4.58 -8.86
CA CYS A 107 -10.66 4.15 -9.37
C CYS A 107 -10.74 3.83 -10.87
N GLN A 108 -11.74 3.06 -11.29
CA GLN A 108 -11.93 2.65 -12.68
C GLN A 108 -12.15 3.86 -13.60
N SER A 109 -12.99 4.82 -13.20
CA SER A 109 -13.21 6.05 -13.99
C SER A 109 -11.95 6.92 -14.14
N ASN A 110 -10.95 6.75 -13.26
CA ASN A 110 -9.66 7.45 -13.32
C ASN A 110 -8.52 6.60 -13.91
N GLY A 111 -8.84 5.41 -14.45
CA GLY A 111 -7.86 4.50 -15.05
C GLY A 111 -6.96 3.78 -14.04
N ILE A 112 -7.40 3.66 -12.78
CA ILE A 112 -6.69 2.97 -11.70
C ILE A 112 -7.28 1.57 -11.55
N VAL A 113 -6.44 0.53 -11.67
CA VAL A 113 -6.86 -0.86 -11.49
C VAL A 113 -7.07 -1.18 -10.01
N VAL A 114 -8.20 -1.76 -9.65
CA VAL A 114 -8.45 -2.21 -8.27
C VAL A 114 -8.01 -3.65 -8.10
N VAL A 115 -7.20 -3.91 -7.06
CA VAL A 115 -6.75 -5.24 -6.67
C VAL A 115 -7.35 -5.60 -5.31
N ALA A 116 -8.13 -6.67 -5.27
CA ALA A 116 -8.76 -7.15 -4.03
C ALA A 116 -7.77 -7.98 -3.20
N TYR A 117 -7.47 -7.56 -1.97
CA TYR A 117 -6.94 -8.47 -0.95
C TYR A 117 -8.06 -9.00 -0.05
N SER A 118 -7.79 -10.10 0.64
CA SER A 118 -8.79 -10.86 1.41
C SER A 118 -10.09 -11.14 0.62
N PRO A 119 -10.03 -11.56 -0.67
CA PRO A 119 -11.24 -11.72 -1.49
C PRO A 119 -12.19 -12.81 -0.96
N LEU A 120 -11.69 -13.71 -0.12
CA LEU A 120 -12.45 -14.77 0.55
C LEU A 120 -12.67 -14.50 2.05
N GLY A 121 -12.51 -13.26 2.51
CA GLY A 121 -12.79 -12.85 3.90
C GLY A 121 -11.76 -13.29 4.93
N SER A 122 -10.56 -13.71 4.52
CA SER A 122 -9.42 -14.05 5.39
C SER A 122 -9.76 -14.96 6.59
N PRO A 123 -10.30 -16.17 6.38
CA PRO A 123 -10.80 -17.02 7.47
C PRO A 123 -9.73 -17.41 8.51
N GLY A 124 -8.45 -17.43 8.12
CA GLY A 124 -7.33 -17.70 9.04
C GLY A 124 -7.01 -16.55 9.99
N PHE A 125 -7.45 -15.32 9.70
CA PHE A 125 -7.12 -14.15 10.51
C PHE A 125 -7.73 -14.22 11.90
N ASN A 126 -8.99 -14.65 12.02
CA ASN A 126 -9.65 -14.80 13.32
C ASN A 126 -8.93 -15.80 14.23
N ASN A 127 -8.48 -16.92 13.67
CA ASN A 127 -7.69 -17.92 14.40
C ASN A 127 -6.32 -17.36 14.81
N PHE A 128 -5.68 -16.59 13.93
CA PHE A 128 -4.43 -15.91 14.23
C PHE A 128 -4.58 -14.91 15.40
N MET A 129 -5.63 -14.08 15.37
CA MET A 129 -5.90 -13.08 16.40
C MET A 129 -6.18 -13.73 17.76
N GLN A 130 -7.05 -14.75 17.80
CA GLN A 130 -7.33 -15.51 19.02
C GLN A 130 -6.08 -16.17 19.60
N LYS A 131 -5.25 -16.79 18.74
CA LYS A 131 -3.99 -17.43 19.17
C LYS A 131 -3.01 -16.44 19.84
N HIS A 132 -3.07 -15.16 19.46
CA HIS A 132 -2.20 -14.11 19.99
C HIS A 132 -2.89 -13.20 21.02
N GLY A 133 -4.06 -13.60 21.55
CA GLY A 133 -4.73 -12.89 22.64
C GLY A 133 -5.42 -11.59 22.22
N PHE A 134 -5.65 -11.38 20.93
CA PHE A 134 -6.49 -10.29 20.45
C PHE A 134 -7.96 -10.73 20.45
N PRO A 135 -8.90 -9.81 20.77
CA PRO A 135 -10.33 -10.11 20.80
C PRO A 135 -10.88 -10.53 19.43
#